data_AF-A0A522WTJ2-F1
#
_entry.id   AF-A0A522WTJ2-F1
#
_cell.length_a   1.000
_cell.length_b   1.000
_cell.length_c   1.000
_cell.angle_alpha   90.00
_cell.angle_beta   90.00
_cell.angle_gamma   90.00
#
_symmetry.space_group_name_H-M   'P 1'
#
loop_
_entity.id
_entity.type
_entity.pdbx_description
1 polymer ?
#
loop_
_entity_poly.entity_id
_entity_poly.type
_entity_poly.pdbx_seq_one_letter_code
_entity_poly.pdbx_strand_id
1 'polypeptide(L)' 'MITLDQQLEHQLEHIAVEQRISVSELIKDFILDYQSEREAIVRAEQSYAEYKRTGQTVSLDQLTKDNV' A
#
# COMPACT_ATOMS: atom_id res chain seq x y z
N MET A 1 -8.99 -21.59 -6.58
CA MET A 1 -8.40 -22.24 -5.39
C MET A 1 -6.95 -21.79 -5.34
N ILE A 2 -6.58 -21.01 -4.33
CA ILE A 2 -5.18 -20.63 -4.10
C ILE A 2 -4.59 -21.76 -3.28
N THR A 3 -3.43 -22.28 -3.67
CA THR A 3 -2.70 -23.28 -2.87
C THR A 3 -1.62 -22.55 -2.11
N LEU A 4 -1.68 -22.62 -0.78
CA LEU A 4 -0.67 -22.06 0.11
C LEU A 4 0.27 -23.18 0.53
N ASP A 5 1.52 -22.85 0.84
CA ASP A 5 2.37 -23.79 1.54
C ASP A 5 1.89 -23.95 2.99
N GLN A 6 2.21 -25.11 3.59
CA GLN A 6 1.72 -25.46 4.93
C GLN A 6 2.20 -24.48 6.01
N GLN A 7 3.39 -23.91 5.86
CA GLN A 7 3.92 -22.96 6.84
C GLN A 7 3.12 -21.65 6.78
N LEU A 8 2.83 -21.15 5.59
CA LEU A 8 2.02 -19.95 5.40
C LEU A 8 0.58 -20.15 5.89
N GLU A 9 -0.01 -21.33 5.64
CA GLU A 9 -1.36 -21.64 6.14
C GLU A 9 -1.42 -21.58 7.67
N HIS A 10 -0.47 -22.22 8.37
CA HIS A 10 -0.41 -22.15 9.83
C HIS A 10 -0.14 -20.76 10.38
N GLN A 11 0.68 -19.95 9.68
CA GLN A 11 0.91 -18.56 10.08
C GLN A 11 -0.36 -17.73 9.97
N LEU A 12 -1.13 -17.89 8.88
CA LEU A 12 -2.39 -17.18 8.68
C LEU A 12 -3.43 -17.61 9.73
N GLU A 13 -3.52 -18.90 10.05
CA GLU A 13 -4.38 -19.40 11.12
C GLU A 13 -4.03 -18.78 12.47
N HIS A 14 -2.74 -18.73 12.83
CA HIS A 14 -2.29 -18.14 14.08
C HIS A 14 -2.66 -16.66 14.18
N ILE A 15 -2.36 -15.88 13.15
CA ILE A 15 -2.64 -14.43 13.11
C ILE A 15 -4.15 -14.18 13.16
N ALA A 16 -4.94 -14.96 12.42
CA ALA A 16 -6.39 -14.84 12.43
C ALA A 16 -6.98 -15.10 13.82
N VAL A 17 -6.46 -16.09 14.55
CA VAL A 17 -6.83 -16.37 15.94
C VAL A 17 -6.47 -15.21 16.87
N GLU A 18 -5.26 -14.67 16.78
CA GLU A 18 -4.82 -13.53 17.59
C GLU A 18 -5.70 -12.30 17.37
N GLN A 19 -6.11 -12.06 16.13
CA GLN A 19 -6.98 -10.93 15.75
C GLN A 19 -8.47 -11.22 15.90
N ARG A 20 -8.86 -12.46 16.24
CA ARG A 20 -10.26 -12.93 16.37
C ARG A 20 -11.09 -12.74 15.10
N ILE A 21 -10.46 -12.92 13.95
CA ILE A 21 -11.12 -12.86 12.63
C ILE A 21 -10.96 -14.20 11.91
N SER A 22 -11.67 -14.35 10.78
CA SER A 22 -11.48 -15.52 9.93
C SER A 22 -10.23 -15.38 9.05
N VAL A 23 -9.61 -16.49 8.67
CA VAL A 23 -8.49 -16.48 7.70
C VAL A 23 -8.88 -15.81 6.39
N SER A 24 -10.12 -16.01 5.92
CA SER A 24 -10.64 -15.36 4.71
C SER A 24 -10.72 -13.83 4.84
N GLU A 25 -11.08 -13.33 6.02
CA GLU A 25 -11.14 -11.89 6.31
C GLU A 25 -9.73 -11.31 6.39
N LEU A 26 -8.81 -11.99 7.08
CA LEU A 26 -7.39 -11.62 7.12
C LEU A 26 -6.78 -11.52 5.71
N ILE A 27 -7.03 -12.51 4.85
CA ILE A 27 -6.54 -12.50 3.45
C ILE A 27 -7.13 -11.33 2.68
N LYS A 28 -8.42 -11.01 2.89
CA LYS A 28 -9.07 -9.89 2.21
C LYS A 28 -8.44 -8.56 2.61
N ASP A 29 -8.21 -8.36 3.90
CA ASP A 29 -7.59 -7.14 4.42
C ASP A 29 -6.16 -6.98 3.89
N PHE A 30 -5.36 -8.06 3.92
CA PHE A 30 -4.03 -8.06 3.31
C PHE A 30 -4.03 -7.67 1.83
N ILE A 31 -5.00 -8.17 1.04
CA ILE A 31 -5.09 -7.84 -0.39
C ILE A 31 -5.41 -6.35 -0.57
N LEU A 32 -6.32 -5.79 0.22
CA LEU A 32 -6.71 -4.39 0.12
C LEU A 32 -5.55 -3.46 0.50
N ASP A 33 -4.86 -3.77 1.59
CA ASP A 33 -3.70 -3.00 2.05
C ASP A 33 -2.56 -3.07 1.02
N TYR A 34 -2.24 -4.27 0.54
CA TYR A 34 -1.22 -4.45 -0.49
C TYR A 34 -1.51 -3.66 -1.78
N GLN A 35 -2.76 -3.64 -2.24
CA GLN A 35 -3.14 -2.87 -3.42
C GLN A 35 -2.93 -1.37 -3.20
N SER A 36 -3.39 -0.84 -2.08
CA SER A 36 -3.23 0.58 -1.72
C SER A 36 -1.75 0.99 -1.63
N GLU A 37 -0.94 0.18 -0.97
CA GLU A 37 0.51 0.41 -0.85
C GLU A 37 1.23 0.36 -2.20
N ARG A 38 0.90 -0.63 -3.04
CA ARG A 38 1.45 -0.74 -4.40
C ARG A 38 1.12 0.48 -5.24
N GLU A 39 -0.11 0.97 -5.18
CA GLU A 39 -0.52 2.19 -5.87
C GLU A 39 0.21 3.43 -5.35
N ALA A 40 0.39 3.53 -4.03
CA ALA A 40 1.15 4.62 -3.42
C ALA A 40 2.62 4.63 -3.89
N ILE A 41 3.26 3.46 -3.95
CA ILE A 41 4.64 3.32 -4.46
C ILE A 41 4.71 3.73 -5.93
N VAL A 42 3.81 3.24 -6.78
CA VAL A 42 3.77 3.60 -8.20
C VAL A 42 3.59 5.12 -8.38
N ARG A 43 2.70 5.75 -7.62
CA ARG A 43 2.53 7.21 -7.65
C ARG A 43 3.81 7.93 -7.23
N ALA A 44 4.47 7.49 -6.16
CA ALA A 44 5.72 8.10 -5.70
C ALA A 44 6.84 7.98 -6.76
N GLU A 45 6.98 6.82 -7.40
CA GLU A 45 7.93 6.59 -8.47
C GLU A 45 7.65 7.49 -9.68
N GLN A 46 6.37 7.63 -10.08
CA GLN A 46 5.95 8.51 -11.17
C GLN A 46 6.24 9.97 -10.85
N SER A 47 5.86 10.45 -9.66
CA SER A 47 6.15 11.82 -9.23
C SER A 47 7.65 12.11 -9.20
N TYR A 48 8.46 11.16 -8.74
CA TYR A 48 9.91 11.32 -8.72
C TYR A 48 10.53 11.30 -10.13
N ALA A 49 10.05 10.43 -11.01
CA ALA A 49 10.47 10.38 -12.41
C ALA A 49 10.10 11.68 -13.15
N GLU A 50 8.90 12.22 -12.89
CA GLU A 50 8.47 13.49 -13.44
C GLU A 50 9.33 14.65 -12.94
N TYR A 51 9.59 14.73 -11.63
CA TYR A 51 10.51 15.71 -11.06
C TYR A 51 11.91 15.62 -11.71
N LYS A 52 12.46 14.42 -11.87
CA LYS A 52 13.75 14.24 -12.57
C LYS A 52 13.73 14.77 -14.00
N ARG A 53 12.59 14.62 -14.70
CA ARG A 53 12.43 15.05 -16.10
C ARG A 53 12.26 16.56 -16.22
N THR A 54 11.47 17.17 -15.34
CA THR A 54 11.07 18.59 -15.47
C THR A 54 11.94 19.53 -14.64
N GLY A 55 12.56 19.03 -13.57
CA GLY A 55 13.27 19.84 -12.59
C GLY A 55 12.39 20.87 -11.88
N GLN A 56 11.06 20.75 -12.01
CA GLN A 56 10.13 21.73 -11.47
C GLN A 56 10.13 21.66 -9.95
N THR A 57 10.37 22.82 -9.34
CA THR A 57 10.25 23.03 -7.90
C THR A 57 9.19 24.09 -7.67
N VAL A 58 8.32 23.88 -6.70
CA VAL A 58 7.36 24.88 -6.24
C VAL A 58 7.86 25.48 -4.93
N SER A 59 7.76 26.80 -4.77
CA SER A 59 8.10 27.42 -3.48
C SER A 59 7.00 27.15 -2.45
N LEU A 60 7.36 27.19 -1.16
CA LEU A 60 6.38 27.05 -0.09
C LEU A 60 5.29 28.14 -0.17
N ASP A 61 5.67 29.37 -0.53
CA ASP A 61 4.73 30.48 -0.71
C ASP A 61 3.71 30.24 -1.83
N GLN A 62 4.11 29.57 -2.93
CA GLN A 62 3.20 29.18 -4.00
C GLN A 62 2.23 28.07 -3.54
N LEU A 63 2.74 27.04 -2.85
CA LEU A 63 1.89 25.96 -2.30
C LEU A 63 0.82 26.47 -1.35
N THR A 64 1.12 27.49 -0.54
CA THR A 64 0.14 28.07 0.39
C THR A 64 -0.92 28.92 -0.30
N LYS A 65 -0.68 29.43 -1.51
CA LYS A 65 -1.65 30.23 -2.26
C LYS A 65 -2.62 29.38 -3.07
N ASP A 66 -2.18 28.21 -3.54
CA ASP A 66 -3.01 27.30 -4.34
C ASP A 66 -3.96 26.42 -3.49
N ASN A 67 -3.76 26.38 -2.17
CA ASN A 67 -4.56 25.59 -1.21
C ASN A 67 -5.57 26.42 -0.39
N VAL A 68 -5.79 27.70 -0.74
CA VAL A 68 -6.78 28.61 -0.12
C VAL A 68 -7.91 28.90 -1.11
#